data_AF-A0A0S7YAM1-F1
#
_entry.id   AF-A0A0S7YAM1-F1
#
_cell.length_a   1.000
_cell.length_b   1.000
_cell.length_c   1.000
_cell.angle_alpha   90.00
_cell.angle_beta   90.00
_cell.angle_gamma   90.00
#
_symmetry.space_group_name_H-M   'P 1'
#
loop_
_entity.id
_entity.type
_entity.pdbx_description
1 polymer ?
#
loop_
_entity_poly.entity_id
_entity_poly.type
_entity_poly.pdbx_seq_one_letter_code
_entity_poly.pdbx_strand_id
1 'polypeptide(L)'
;MEKKKIILLSATFFLILVLIGFVIWKFFYRSNYYAVYLSTGDIYFGKLVCCSRYILEDSYYLRVSQDQGAPISVERFQDAFWAPRGKLKLNSESVVWIVRLAPTSPVVEYIEARAQGKIVPQQQIPSTPQDLEGEIE
;
A
#
# COMPACT_ATOMS: atom_id res chain seq x y z
N MET A 1 32.66 35.53 -25.73
CA MET A 1 31.22 35.29 -25.42
C MET A 1 30.80 33.83 -25.54
N GLU A 2 31.52 33.00 -26.30
CA GLU A 2 31.15 31.59 -26.54
C GLU A 2 31.30 30.69 -25.30
N LYS A 3 32.35 30.87 -24.49
CA LYS A 3 32.56 30.07 -23.26
C LYS A 3 31.39 30.20 -22.26
N LYS A 4 30.82 31.41 -22.11
CA LYS A 4 29.66 31.64 -21.23
C LYS A 4 28.40 30.93 -21.74
N LYS A 5 28.20 30.88 -23.06
CA LYS A 5 27.10 30.15 -23.69
C LYS A 5 27.24 28.64 -23.51
N ILE A 6 28.46 28.11 -23.66
CA ILE A 6 28.77 26.68 -23.43
C ILE A 6 28.53 26.30 -21.96
N ILE A 7 28.96 27.13 -21.01
CA ILE A 7 28.71 26.91 -19.58
C ILE A 7 27.20 26.93 -19.27
N LEU A 8 26.44 27.87 -19.83
CA LEU A 8 24.98 27.93 -19.66
C LEU A 8 24.26 26.72 -20.27
N LEU A 9 24.71 26.24 -21.44
CA LEU A 9 24.16 25.04 -22.07
C LEU A 9 24.44 23.80 -21.22
N SER A 10 25.68 23.66 -20.74
CA SER A 10 26.09 22.57 -19.86
C SER A 10 25.31 22.54 -18.55
N ALA A 11 25.12 23.71 -17.92
CA ALA A 11 24.36 23.82 -16.67
C ALA A 11 22.88 23.46 -16.89
N THR A 12 22.28 23.94 -17.96
CA THR A 12 20.89 23.60 -18.34
C THR A 12 20.72 22.11 -18.61
N PHE A 13 21.65 21.50 -19.36
CA PHE A 13 21.62 20.06 -19.64
C PHE A 13 21.74 19.23 -18.36
N PHE A 14 22.64 19.62 -17.45
CA PHE A 14 22.81 18.94 -16.17
C PHE A 14 21.55 19.06 -15.29
N LEU A 15 20.92 20.24 -15.26
CA LEU A 15 19.65 20.45 -14.54
C LEU A 15 18.53 19.55 -15.07
N ILE A 16 18.44 19.40 -16.40
CA ILE A 16 17.45 18.51 -17.04
C ILE A 16 17.71 17.06 -16.64
N LEU A 17 18.96 16.60 -16.63
CA LEU A 17 19.30 15.24 -16.19
C LEU A 17 18.92 14.99 -14.73
N VAL A 18 19.16 15.97 -13.84
CA VAL A 18 18.77 15.87 -12.42
C VAL A 18 17.24 15.78 -12.28
N LEU A 19 16.48 16.60 -13.04
CA LEU A 19 15.02 16.55 -13.03
C LEU A 19 14.49 15.21 -13.56
N ILE A 20 15.04 14.69 -14.65
CA ILE A 20 14.68 13.38 -15.20
C ILE A 20 14.99 12.28 -14.17
N GLY A 21 16.18 12.31 -13.57
CA GLY A 21 16.57 11.38 -12.52
C GLY A 21 15.63 11.41 -11.32
N PHE A 22 15.20 12.61 -10.89
CA PHE A 22 14.24 12.78 -9.81
C PHE A 22 12.86 12.22 -10.15
N VAL A 23 12.37 12.44 -11.38
CA VAL A 23 11.09 11.88 -11.84
C VAL A 23 11.13 10.36 -11.93
N ILE A 24 12.19 9.80 -12.52
CA ILE A 24 12.39 8.34 -12.62
C ILE A 24 12.48 7.73 -11.23
N TRP A 25 13.25 8.34 -10.32
CA TRP A 25 13.36 7.88 -8.95
C TRP A 25 11.99 7.87 -8.26
N LYS A 26 11.25 8.98 -8.31
CA LYS A 26 9.90 9.06 -7.72
C LYS A 26 8.94 8.01 -8.31
N PHE A 27 9.07 7.66 -9.59
CA PHE A 27 8.21 6.68 -10.23
C PHE A 27 8.59 5.22 -9.90
N PHE A 28 9.90 4.92 -9.83
CA PHE A 28 10.40 3.56 -9.59
C PHE A 28 10.47 3.17 -8.11
N TYR A 29 10.57 4.14 -7.20
CA TYR A 29 10.53 3.91 -5.75
C TYR A 29 9.11 3.75 -5.18
N ARG A 30 8.09 3.66 -6.05
CA ARG A 30 6.73 3.38 -5.60
C ARG A 30 6.70 2.08 -4.79
N SER A 31 6.03 2.15 -3.66
CA SER A 31 6.06 1.14 -2.60
C SER A 31 5.69 -0.24 -3.12
N ASN A 32 6.56 -1.21 -2.83
CA ASN A 32 6.36 -2.62 -3.21
C ASN A 32 5.51 -3.31 -2.14
N TYR A 33 4.24 -2.93 -2.04
CA TYR A 33 3.29 -3.66 -1.21
C TYR A 33 2.78 -4.89 -1.95
N TYR A 34 2.61 -5.96 -1.18
CA TYR A 34 2.04 -7.22 -1.60
C TYR A 34 0.83 -7.52 -0.73
N ALA A 35 -0.19 -8.13 -1.33
CA ALA A 35 -1.27 -8.78 -0.61
C ALA A 35 -0.99 -10.29 -0.57
N VAL A 36 -1.16 -10.88 0.61
CA VAL A 36 -1.02 -12.31 0.85
C VAL A 36 -2.30 -12.83 1.46
N TYR A 37 -2.90 -13.80 0.78
CA TYR A 37 -4.11 -14.47 1.23
C TYR A 37 -3.79 -15.83 1.81
N LEU A 38 -4.27 -16.05 3.02
CA LEU A 38 -4.08 -17.30 3.74
C LEU A 38 -5.28 -18.22 3.56
N SER A 39 -5.05 -19.52 3.73
CA SER A 39 -6.08 -20.55 3.70
C SER A 39 -7.14 -20.38 4.81
N THR A 40 -6.86 -19.57 5.82
CA THR A 40 -7.81 -19.17 6.88
C THR A 40 -8.85 -18.16 6.39
N GLY A 41 -8.63 -17.54 5.23
CA GLY A 41 -9.46 -16.45 4.70
C GLY A 41 -8.91 -15.06 5.02
N ASP A 42 -7.84 -14.96 5.83
CA ASP A 42 -7.24 -13.69 6.21
C ASP A 42 -6.37 -13.11 5.09
N ILE A 43 -6.39 -11.78 4.98
CA ILE A 43 -5.57 -11.02 4.02
C ILE A 43 -4.60 -10.14 4.77
N TYR A 44 -3.31 -10.33 4.49
CA TYR A 44 -2.22 -9.51 4.99
C TYR A 44 -1.64 -8.65 3.87
N PHE A 45 -1.28 -7.42 4.20
CA PHE A 45 -0.58 -6.50 3.31
C PHE A 45 0.78 -6.18 3.88
N GLY A 46 1.82 -6.08 3.06
CA GLY A 46 3.15 -5.72 3.56
C GLY A 46 4.20 -5.69 2.46
N LYS A 47 5.44 -5.39 2.85
CA LYS A 47 6.60 -5.45 1.96
C LYS A 47 7.26 -6.80 2.10
N LEU A 48 7.54 -7.46 0.97
CA LEU A 48 8.31 -8.70 0.99
C LEU A 48 9.80 -8.40 1.20
N VAL A 49 10.43 -9.14 2.11
CA VAL A 49 11.87 -9.02 2.36
C VAL A 49 12.66 -9.64 1.21
N CYS A 50 13.75 -8.98 0.81
CA CYS A 50 14.65 -9.51 -0.21
C CYS A 50 15.14 -10.92 0.20
N CYS A 51 15.12 -11.85 -0.75
CA CYS A 51 15.49 -13.26 -0.56
C CYS A 51 14.52 -14.13 0.28
N SER A 52 13.39 -13.61 0.77
CA SER A 52 12.36 -14.44 1.41
C SER A 52 10.94 -14.04 1.01
N ARG A 53 10.30 -14.90 0.20
CA ARG A 53 8.94 -14.68 -0.32
C ARG A 53 7.83 -14.82 0.73
N TYR A 54 8.17 -15.22 1.96
CA TYR A 54 7.22 -15.51 3.03
C TYR A 54 7.46 -14.68 4.30
N ILE A 55 8.29 -13.64 4.21
CA ILE A 55 8.50 -12.68 5.31
C ILE A 55 7.94 -11.34 4.86
N LEU A 56 6.94 -10.86 5.60
CA LEU A 56 6.35 -9.54 5.43
C LEU A 56 6.91 -8.59 6.50
N GLU A 57 7.43 -7.46 6.04
CA GLU A 57 7.73 -6.28 6.85
C GLU A 57 6.63 -5.23 6.69
N ASP A 58 6.47 -4.40 7.72
CA ASP A 58 5.41 -3.39 7.80
C ASP A 58 4.03 -4.00 7.49
N SER A 59 3.69 -5.10 8.17
CA SER A 59 2.46 -5.83 7.87
C SER A 59 1.21 -5.12 8.40
N TYR A 60 0.14 -5.20 7.62
CA TYR A 60 -1.21 -4.71 7.89
C TYR A 60 -2.21 -5.83 7.64
N TYR A 61 -3.37 -5.79 8.29
CA TYR A 61 -4.45 -6.75 8.10
C TYR A 61 -5.81 -6.05 8.02
N LEU A 62 -6.76 -6.68 7.34
CA LEU A 62 -8.16 -6.24 7.35
C LEU A 62 -8.82 -6.67 8.65
N ARG A 63 -9.48 -5.73 9.30
CA ARG A 63 -10.34 -5.99 10.44
C ARG A 63 -11.76 -5.61 10.05
N VAL A 64 -12.64 -6.61 10.05
CA VAL A 64 -14.07 -6.41 9.85
C VAL A 64 -14.67 -6.09 11.21
N SER A 65 -15.24 -4.89 11.35
CA SER A 65 -15.92 -4.46 12.57
C SER A 65 -17.41 -4.54 12.34
N GLN A 66 -18.15 -5.00 13.36
CA GLN A 66 -19.62 -5.09 13.29
C GLN A 66 -20.31 -3.73 13.50
N ASP A 67 -19.54 -2.68 13.78
CA ASP A 67 -20.03 -1.33 14.01
C ASP A 67 -20.43 -0.61 12.71
N GLN A 68 -21.60 0.04 12.75
CA GLN A 68 -22.29 0.66 11.61
C GLN A 68 -21.53 1.80 10.91
N GLY A 69 -20.41 2.27 11.47
CA GLY A 69 -19.65 3.43 10.95
C GLY A 69 -18.58 3.09 9.92
N ALA A 70 -17.92 1.93 10.01
CA ALA A 70 -16.87 1.50 9.08
C ALA A 70 -16.72 -0.03 9.15
N PRO A 71 -17.41 -0.79 8.26
CA PRO A 71 -17.44 -2.23 8.37
C PRO A 71 -16.07 -2.87 8.14
N ILE A 72 -15.14 -2.17 7.48
CA ILE A 72 -13.80 -2.67 7.17
C ILE A 72 -12.76 -1.61 7.54
N SER A 73 -11.78 -2.05 8.31
CA SER A 73 -10.65 -1.26 8.78
C SER A 73 -9.32 -1.93 8.39
N VAL A 74 -8.29 -1.15 8.14
CA VAL A 74 -6.92 -1.65 7.91
C VAL A 74 -6.07 -1.28 9.11
N GLU A 75 -5.61 -2.28 9.86
CA GLU A 75 -4.80 -2.08 11.05
C GLU A 75 -3.37 -2.57 10.81
N ARG A 76 -2.39 -1.93 11.48
CA ARG A 76 -1.00 -2.39 11.42
C ARG A 76 -0.86 -3.56 12.39
N PHE A 77 -0.20 -4.61 11.93
CA PHE A 77 0.02 -5.82 12.72
C PHE A 77 0.74 -5.55 14.04
N GLN A 78 1.71 -4.64 14.05
CA GLN A 78 2.46 -4.23 15.24
C GLN A 78 1.59 -3.53 16.30
N ASP A 79 0.47 -2.93 15.89
CA ASP A 79 -0.45 -2.23 16.79
C ASP A 79 -1.45 -3.20 17.46
N ALA A 80 -1.38 -4.50 17.15
CA ALA A 80 -2.23 -5.49 17.78
C ALA A 80 -1.94 -5.57 19.30
N PHE A 81 -2.94 -5.98 20.07
CA PHE A 81 -2.87 -6.04 21.55
C PHE A 81 -1.64 -6.81 22.10
N TRP A 82 -1.18 -7.81 21.35
CA TRP A 82 -0.05 -8.68 21.70
C TRP A 82 1.31 -8.15 21.20
N ALA A 83 1.34 -6.93 20.66
CA ALA A 83 2.52 -6.16 20.25
C ALA A 83 3.59 -7.00 19.51
N PRO A 84 3.23 -7.68 18.40
CA PRO A 84 4.18 -8.50 17.68
C PRO A 84 5.31 -7.66 17.10
N ARG A 85 6.51 -8.26 17.03
CA ARG A 85 7.65 -7.64 16.33
C ARG A 85 7.28 -7.43 14.86
N GLY A 86 7.76 -6.34 14.26
CA GLY A 86 7.37 -5.88 12.92
C GLY A 86 7.70 -6.77 11.71
N LYS A 87 8.07 -8.03 11.92
CA LYS A 87 8.27 -9.04 10.88
C LYS A 87 7.29 -10.18 11.07
N LEU A 88 6.48 -10.45 10.05
CA LEU A 88 5.55 -11.56 10.02
C LEU A 88 6.09 -12.64 9.08
N LYS A 89 6.48 -13.79 9.63
CA LYS A 89 6.83 -14.97 8.83
C LYS A 89 5.58 -15.81 8.61
N LEU A 90 5.17 -15.96 7.36
CA LEU A 90 4.02 -16.75 6.96
C LEU A 90 4.42 -18.22 6.74
N ASN A 91 3.49 -19.14 7.03
CA ASN A 91 3.64 -20.54 6.64
C ASN A 91 3.40 -20.67 5.14
N SER A 92 4.38 -21.20 4.40
CA SER A 92 4.29 -21.37 2.94
C SER A 92 3.17 -22.30 2.51
N GLU A 93 2.80 -23.28 3.34
CA GLU A 93 1.71 -24.23 3.06
C GLU A 93 0.32 -23.61 3.25
N SER A 94 0.23 -22.53 4.01
CA SER A 94 -1.04 -21.83 4.29
C SER A 94 -1.26 -20.64 3.36
N VAL A 95 -0.28 -20.27 2.53
CA VAL A 95 -0.42 -19.17 1.57
C VAL A 95 -1.07 -19.70 0.30
N VAL A 96 -2.27 -19.19 -0.01
CA VAL A 96 -2.97 -19.56 -1.25
C VAL A 96 -2.45 -18.74 -2.42
N TRP A 97 -2.27 -17.43 -2.23
CA TRP A 97 -1.73 -16.55 -3.25
C TRP A 97 -1.02 -15.32 -2.67
N ILE A 98 -0.09 -14.80 -3.47
CA ILE A 98 0.65 -13.58 -3.23
C ILE A 98 0.53 -12.73 -4.49
N VAL A 99 0.08 -11.49 -4.35
CA VAL A 99 -0.05 -10.56 -5.48
C VAL A 99 0.58 -9.22 -5.14
N ARG A 100 1.22 -8.59 -6.13
CA ARG A 100 1.76 -7.24 -5.98
C ARG A 100 0.62 -6.24 -6.10
N LEU A 101 0.52 -5.32 -5.15
CA LEU A 101 -0.48 -4.27 -5.18
C LEU A 101 -0.08 -3.16 -6.16
N ALA A 102 -1.07 -2.63 -6.87
CA ALA A 102 -0.88 -1.40 -7.62
C ALA A 102 -0.57 -0.25 -6.66
N PRO A 103 0.37 0.65 -6.99
CA PRO A 103 0.70 1.77 -6.12
C PRO A 103 -0.45 2.80 -6.01
N THR A 104 -1.44 2.71 -6.90
CA THR A 104 -2.67 3.51 -6.87
C THR A 104 -3.84 2.75 -6.22
N SER A 105 -3.58 1.60 -5.57
CA SER A 105 -4.60 0.86 -4.85
C SER A 105 -5.07 1.67 -3.64
N PRO A 106 -6.39 1.73 -3.34
CA PRO A 106 -6.91 2.43 -2.17
C PRO A 106 -6.26 1.97 -0.85
N VAL A 107 -5.92 0.67 -0.74
CA VAL A 107 -5.24 0.11 0.43
C VAL A 107 -3.81 0.65 0.56
N VAL A 108 -3.10 0.78 -0.56
CA VAL A 108 -1.73 1.33 -0.56
C VAL A 108 -1.75 2.80 -0.19
N GLU A 109 -2.67 3.57 -0.77
CA GLU A 109 -2.86 4.98 -0.44
C GLU A 109 -3.17 5.17 1.05
N TYR A 110 -4.07 4.35 1.60
CA TYR A 110 -4.39 4.35 3.03
C TYR A 110 -3.15 4.06 3.90
N ILE A 111 -2.40 3.00 3.57
CA ILE A 111 -1.21 2.60 4.32
C ILE A 111 -0.14 3.70 4.27
N GLU A 112 0.12 4.28 3.10
CA GLU A 112 1.12 5.33 2.92
C GLU A 112 0.73 6.62 3.64
N ALA A 113 -0.53 7.03 3.55
CA ALA A 113 -1.00 8.23 4.23
C ALA A 113 -0.98 8.07 5.75
N ARG A 114 -1.31 6.88 6.29
CA ARG A 114 -1.14 6.56 7.72
C ARG A 114 0.33 6.57 8.13
N ALA A 115 1.23 6.06 7.29
CA ALA A 115 2.68 6.11 7.54
C ALA A 115 3.22 7.56 7.58
N GLN A 116 2.59 8.48 6.86
CA GLN A 116 2.90 9.92 6.88
C GLN A 116 2.21 10.69 8.02
N GLY A 117 1.50 10.00 8.94
CA GLY A 117 0.77 10.64 10.03
C GLY A 117 -0.47 11.41 9.59
N LYS A 118 -0.97 11.20 8.36
CA LYS A 118 -2.22 11.80 7.89
C LYS A 118 -3.40 10.97 8.40
N ILE A 119 -4.43 11.64 8.88
CA ILE A 119 -5.71 10.99 9.23
C ILE A 119 -6.42 10.68 7.91
N VAL A 120 -6.47 9.40 7.55
CA VAL A 120 -7.26 8.93 6.39
C VAL A 120 -8.58 8.39 6.92
N PRO A 121 -9.73 8.94 6.48
CA PRO A 121 -11.03 8.33 6.77
C PRO A 121 -11.03 6.88 6.26
N GLN A 122 -11.41 5.93 7.10
CA GLN A 122 -11.67 4.56 6.64
C GLN A 122 -12.73 4.62 5.54
N GLN A 123 -12.45 4.01 4.39
CA GLN A 123 -13.42 3.94 3.30
C GLN A 123 -14.61 3.10 3.76
N GLN A 124 -15.75 3.75 3.98
CA GLN A 124 -17.05 3.10 3.95
C GLN A 124 -17.25 2.57 2.54
N ILE A 125 -17.29 1.24 2.38
CA ILE A 125 -17.78 0.64 1.13
C ILE A 125 -19.22 1.14 0.97
N PRO A 126 -19.61 1.71 -0.19
CA PRO A 126 -20.99 2.09 -0.43
C PRO A 126 -21.88 0.87 -0.17
N SER A 127 -22.75 0.96 0.83
CA SER A 127 -23.81 -0.03 1.03
C SER A 127 -24.65 -0.06 -0.24
N THR A 128 -24.71 -1.23 -0.88
CA THR A 128 -25.61 -1.51 -2.01
C THR A 128 -27.01 -0.97 -1.69
N PRO A 129 -27.68 -0.25 -2.62
CA PRO A 129 -29.04 0.24 -2.39
C PRO A 129 -29.96 -0.91 -2.00
N GLN A 130 -30.63 -0.75 -0.87
CA GLN A 130 -31.56 -1.70 -0.26
C GLN A 130 -32.94 -1.68 -0.96
N ASP A 131 -32.98 -1.20 -2.21
CA ASP A 131 -34.19 -0.82 -2.95
C ASP A 131 -34.47 -1.81 -4.10
N LEU A 132 -34.60 -3.10 -3.82
CA LEU A 132 -35.11 -4.09 -4.79
C LEU A 132 -36.04 -5.14 -4.16
N GLU A 133 -36.38 -5.02 -2.88
CA GLU A 133 -37.20 -6.01 -2.14
C GLU A 133 -38.65 -5.52 -1.94
N GLY A 134 -39.20 -4.77 -2.90
CA GLY A 134 -40.51 -4.12 -2.76
C GLY A 134 -41.38 -4.00 -4.03
N GLU A 135 -41.13 -4.74 -5.11
CA GLU A 135 -41.97 -4.71 -6.32
C GLU A 135 -42.33 -6.10 -6.86
N ILE A 136 -42.75 -7.03 -5.98
CA ILE A 136 -43.48 -8.22 -6.45
C ILE A 136 -44.62 -8.55 -5.47
N GLU A 137 -45.69 -7.74 -5.48
CA GLU A 137 -47.05 -8.18 -5.15
C GLU A 137 -48.05 -7.63 -6.17
#